data_AF-A0A452XBN6-F1
#
_entry.id   AF-A0A452XBN6-F1
#
_cell.length_a   1.000
_cell.length_b   1.000
_cell.length_c   1.000
_cell.angle_alpha   90.00
_cell.angle_beta   90.00
_cell.angle_gamma   90.00
#
_symmetry.space_group_name_H-M   'P 1'
#
loop_
_entity.id
_entity.type
_entity.pdbx_description
1 polymer ?
#
loop_
_entity_poly.entity_id
_entity_poly.type
_entity_poly.pdbx_seq_one_letter_code
_entity_poly.pdbx_strand_id
1 'polypeptide(L)'
;AGRNRLVINSDNMEVIDTMKNGGQSAGAVAAVFDDCYFMACDFPLTSFEFCNKEMNKVAHELARLAKYSMTRDWIEEPMENIVPLLTDDVTIIYN
;
A
#
# COMPACT_ATOMS: atom_id res chain seq x y z
N ALA A 1 -13.78 -14.49 14.09
CA ALA A 1 -13.08 -13.51 14.95
C ALA A 1 -12.64 -12.36 14.05
N GLY A 2 -13.01 -11.12 14.39
CA GLY A 2 -12.70 -9.94 13.56
C GLY A 2 -11.20 -9.63 13.58
N ARG A 3 -10.64 -9.28 12.43
CA ARG A 3 -9.24 -8.85 12.32
C ARG A 3 -9.17 -7.41 12.83
N ASN A 4 -8.96 -7.24 14.13
CA ASN A 4 -9.04 -5.92 14.79
C ASN A 4 -7.80 -5.05 14.59
N ARG A 5 -6.71 -5.62 14.04
CA ARG A 5 -5.43 -4.94 13.85
C ARG A 5 -5.05 -4.85 12.38
N LEU A 6 -4.75 -3.65 11.92
CA LEU A 6 -4.22 -3.33 10.60
C LEU A 6 -2.83 -2.71 10.77
N VAL A 7 -1.85 -3.19 10.00
CA VAL A 7 -0.52 -2.59 9.92
C VAL A 7 -0.30 -2.19 8.46
N ILE A 8 -0.09 -0.90 8.23
CA ILE A 8 0.15 -0.33 6.91
C ILE A 8 1.64 -0.04 6.80
N ASN A 9 2.28 -0.67 5.81
CA ASN A 9 3.71 -0.51 5.55
C ASN A 9 3.95 0.33 4.30
N SER A 10 4.99 1.15 4.32
CA SER A 10 5.46 1.90 3.15
C SER A 10 6.97 2.09 3.21
N ASP A 11 7.62 2.08 2.04
CA ASP A 11 9.02 2.45 1.85
C ASP A 11 9.23 3.95 1.62
N ASN A 12 8.16 4.74 1.68
CA ASN A 12 8.21 6.19 1.65
C ASN A 12 8.03 6.78 3.06
N MET A 13 9.10 7.39 3.57
CA MET A 13 9.12 7.99 4.91
C MET A 13 8.12 9.16 5.05
N GLU A 14 7.96 9.98 4.02
CA GLU A 14 7.00 11.11 4.01
C GLU A 14 5.56 10.61 4.15
N VAL A 15 5.23 9.50 3.46
CA VAL A 15 3.91 8.86 3.59
C VAL A 15 3.69 8.39 5.02
N ILE A 16 4.66 7.70 5.62
CA ILE A 16 4.54 7.19 6.99
C ILE A 16 4.40 8.32 8.01
N ASP A 17 5.20 9.36 7.90
CA ASP A 17 5.14 10.49 8.83
C ASP A 17 3.82 11.25 8.69
N THR A 18 3.34 11.45 7.46
CA THR A 18 2.04 12.09 7.19
C THR A 18 0.89 11.28 7.82
N MET A 19 0.87 9.95 7.62
CA MET A 19 -0.20 9.10 8.15
C MET A 19 -0.15 8.99 9.68
N LYS A 20 1.04 8.99 10.28
CA LYS A 20 1.20 9.08 11.75
C LYS A 20 0.69 10.40 12.32
N ASN A 21 0.77 11.48 11.55
CA ASN A 21 0.26 12.81 11.92
C ASN A 21 -1.21 13.01 11.54
N GLY A 22 -1.99 11.94 11.34
CA GLY A 22 -3.42 12.04 11.10
C GLY A 22 -3.80 12.23 9.63
N GLY A 23 -2.91 11.89 8.68
CA GLY A 23 -3.15 12.12 7.24
C GLY A 23 -2.96 13.57 6.80
N GLN A 24 -2.55 14.45 7.71
CA GLN A 24 -2.46 15.89 7.44
C GLN A 24 -1.34 16.18 6.44
N SER A 25 -1.71 16.61 5.23
CA SER A 25 -0.79 17.07 4.21
C SER A 25 -1.34 18.31 3.48
N ALA A 26 -0.49 18.96 2.70
CA ALA A 26 -0.84 20.17 1.96
C ALA A 26 -0.77 19.97 0.44
N GLY A 27 -1.55 20.75 -0.30
CA GLY A 27 -1.52 20.75 -1.76
C GLY A 27 -2.34 19.62 -2.40
N ALA A 28 -1.97 19.24 -3.62
CA ALA A 28 -2.79 18.36 -4.47
C ALA A 28 -2.97 16.92 -3.94
N VAL A 29 -2.14 16.51 -2.97
CA VAL A 29 -2.18 15.16 -2.37
C VAL A 29 -2.99 15.10 -1.08
N ALA A 30 -3.44 16.24 -0.55
CA ALA A 30 -4.15 16.33 0.74
C ALA A 30 -5.37 15.41 0.80
N ALA A 31 -6.22 15.47 -0.23
CA ALA A 31 -7.41 14.63 -0.31
C ALA A 31 -7.10 13.12 -0.29
N VAL A 32 -6.00 12.71 -0.93
CA VAL A 32 -5.58 11.29 -0.97
C VAL A 32 -5.15 10.81 0.41
N PHE A 33 -4.38 11.61 1.14
CA PHE A 33 -3.96 11.26 2.48
C PHE A 33 -5.12 11.25 3.48
N ASP A 34 -6.02 12.23 3.42
CA ASP A 34 -7.21 12.28 4.25
C ASP A 34 -8.09 11.04 4.03
N ASP A 35 -8.40 10.71 2.76
CA ASP A 35 -9.21 9.55 2.42
C ASP A 35 -8.56 8.25 2.92
N CYS A 36 -7.25 8.07 2.67
CA CYS A 36 -6.51 6.89 3.14
C CYS A 36 -6.53 6.79 4.67
N TYR A 37 -6.39 7.91 5.37
CA TYR A 37 -6.38 7.94 6.83
C TYR A 37 -7.74 7.56 7.38
N PHE A 38 -8.83 8.13 6.87
CA PHE A 38 -10.18 7.80 7.29
C PHE A 38 -10.52 6.31 7.04
N MET A 39 -10.16 5.76 5.87
CA MET A 39 -10.33 4.32 5.60
C MET A 39 -9.54 3.45 6.59
N ALA A 40 -8.35 3.89 7.00
CA ALA A 40 -7.55 3.16 7.97
C ALA A 40 -8.12 3.26 9.39
N CYS A 41 -8.85 4.33 9.72
CA CYS A 41 -9.54 4.52 11.00
C CYS A 41 -10.76 3.61 11.18
N ASP A 42 -11.30 3.00 10.12
CA ASP A 42 -12.35 1.98 10.23
C ASP A 42 -11.86 0.73 10.98
N PHE A 43 -10.54 0.55 11.10
CA PHE A 43 -9.91 -0.52 11.89
C PHE A 43 -9.55 0.00 13.29
N PRO A 44 -9.99 -0.67 14.38
CA PRO A 44 -9.75 -0.19 15.75
C PRO A 44 -8.28 -0.06 16.17
N LEU A 45 -7.39 -0.87 15.59
CA LEU A 45 -5.96 -0.88 15.89
C LEU A 45 -5.15 -0.76 14.60
N THR A 46 -4.93 0.48 14.15
CA THR A 46 -4.12 0.77 12.96
C THR A 46 -2.74 1.29 13.36
N SER A 47 -1.68 0.75 12.75
CA SER A 47 -0.33 1.33 12.79
C SER A 47 0.22 1.60 11.39
N PHE A 48 1.04 2.64 11.29
CA PHE A 48 1.77 3.00 10.07
C PHE A 48 3.26 2.81 10.33
N GLU A 49 3.90 1.94 9.55
CA GLU A 49 5.27 1.49 9.78
C GLU A 49 6.13 1.68 8.52
N PHE A 50 7.34 2.18 8.71
CA PHE A 50 8.31 2.25 7.62
C PHE A 50 8.91 0.87 7.40
N CYS A 51 8.97 0.45 6.13
CA CYS A 51 9.66 -0.75 5.71
C CYS A 51 10.69 -0.40 4.64
N ASN A 52 11.75 -1.19 4.50
CA ASN A 52 12.66 -0.98 3.39
C ASN A 52 12.00 -1.40 2.07
N LYS A 53 12.58 -0.96 0.96
CA LYS A 53 12.08 -1.23 -0.38
C LYS A 53 12.07 -2.72 -0.70
N GLU A 54 13.00 -3.50 -0.15
CA GLU A 54 13.08 -4.95 -0.34
C GLU A 54 11.86 -5.67 0.26
N MET A 55 11.40 -5.24 1.45
CA MET A 55 10.18 -5.77 2.08
C MET A 55 8.91 -5.22 1.43
N ASN A 56 8.99 -4.08 0.72
CA ASN A 56 7.88 -3.51 -0.05
C ASN A 56 7.97 -3.80 -1.56
N LYS A 57 8.75 -4.81 -1.96
CA LYS A 57 9.15 -5.01 -3.36
C LYS A 57 7.96 -5.16 -4.32
N VAL A 58 6.90 -5.84 -3.91
CA VAL A 58 5.69 -6.03 -4.72
C VAL A 58 5.03 -4.68 -5.01
N ALA A 59 4.76 -3.88 -3.96
CA ALA A 59 4.16 -2.56 -4.11
C ALA A 59 5.05 -1.62 -4.93
N HIS A 60 6.37 -1.69 -4.75
CA HIS A 60 7.33 -0.92 -5.53
C HIS A 60 7.26 -1.25 -7.02
N GLU A 61 7.28 -2.53 -7.38
CA GLU A 61 7.21 -2.95 -8.78
C GLU A 61 5.85 -2.63 -9.40
N LEU A 62 4.76 -2.75 -8.63
CA LEU A 62 3.43 -2.30 -9.05
C LEU A 62 3.44 -0.81 -9.42
N ALA A 63 3.95 0.05 -8.53
CA ALA A 63 4.06 1.49 -8.78
C ALA A 63 4.97 1.80 -9.99
N ARG A 64 6.08 1.07 -10.13
CA ARG A 64 7.01 1.22 -11.26
C ARG A 64 6.33 0.90 -12.58
N LEU A 65 5.53 -0.17 -12.64
CA LEU A 65 4.83 -0.59 -13.85
C LEU A 65 3.62 0.32 -14.16
N ALA A 66 2.94 0.84 -13.14
CA ALA A 66 1.80 1.77 -13.29
C ALA A 66 2.19 3.05 -14.02
N LYS A 67 3.46 3.46 -13.91
CA LYS A 67 4.00 4.59 -14.65
C LYS A 67 3.98 4.39 -16.18
N TYR A 68 4.09 3.14 -16.64
CA TYR A 68 4.24 2.81 -18.07
C TYR A 68 3.00 2.17 -18.68
N SER A 69 2.07 1.66 -17.87
CA SER A 69 0.81 1.09 -18.33
C SER A 69 -0.35 2.06 -18.10
N MET A 70 -1.07 2.41 -19.17
CA MET A 70 -2.30 3.21 -19.10
C MET A 70 -3.56 2.36 -18.89
N THR A 71 -3.45 1.03 -18.94
CA THR A 71 -4.61 0.15 -18.77
C THR A 71 -4.95 0.05 -17.28
N ARG A 72 -6.24 0.09 -16.94
CA ARG A 72 -6.73 -0.04 -15.56
C ARG A 72 -7.17 -1.46 -15.21
N ASP A 73 -7.14 -2.37 -16.19
CA ASP A 73 -7.76 -3.69 -16.13
C ASP A 73 -6.80 -4.76 -15.59
N TRP A 74 -5.98 -4.41 -14.60
CA TRP A 74 -4.93 -5.31 -14.07
C TRP A 74 -5.49 -6.51 -13.31
N ILE A 75 -6.77 -6.47 -12.96
CA ILE A 75 -7.49 -7.57 -12.30
C ILE A 75 -7.83 -8.66 -13.31
N GLU A 76 -8.29 -8.29 -14.51
CA GLU A 76 -8.68 -9.21 -15.56
C GLU A 76 -7.45 -9.65 -16.39
N GLU A 77 -6.55 -8.71 -16.65
CA GLU A 77 -5.31 -8.92 -17.42
C GLU A 77 -4.10 -8.42 -16.61
N PRO A 78 -3.65 -9.19 -15.60
CA PRO A 78 -2.46 -8.84 -14.84
C PRO A 78 -1.23 -8.87 -15.74
N MET A 79 -0.35 -7.88 -15.62
CA MET A 79 0.92 -7.92 -16.35
C MET A 79 1.73 -9.13 -15.92
N GLU A 80 2.28 -9.86 -16.89
CA GLU A 80 3.05 -11.10 -16.66
C GLU A 80 4.15 -10.94 -15.61
N ASN A 81 4.74 -9.74 -15.54
CA ASN A 81 5.82 -9.37 -14.63
C ASN A 81 5.39 -9.31 -13.15
N ILE A 82 4.11 -9.09 -12.88
CA ILE A 82 3.53 -8.92 -11.54
C ILE A 82 3.09 -10.27 -10.96
N VAL A 83 2.61 -11.18 -11.80
CA VAL A 83 2.03 -12.46 -11.36
C VAL A 83 3.00 -13.27 -10.46
N PRO A 84 4.30 -13.40 -10.77
CA PRO A 84 5.24 -14.10 -9.88
C PRO A 84 5.43 -13.41 -8.53
N LEU A 85 5.42 -12.07 -8.51
CA LEU A 85 5.61 -11.28 -7.29
C LEU A 85 4.41 -11.41 -6.34
N LEU A 86 3.19 -11.38 -6.88
CA LEU A 86 1.97 -11.59 -6.10
C LEU A 86 1.85 -13.02 -5.59
N THR A 87 2.24 -14.00 -6.41
CA THR A 87 2.15 -15.42 -6.04
C THR A 87 3.06 -15.72 -4.85
N ASP A 88 4.30 -15.22 -4.87
CA ASP A 88 5.27 -15.36 -3.77
C ASP A 88 4.74 -14.76 -2.46
N ASP A 89 4.20 -13.53 -2.52
CA ASP A 89 3.65 -12.81 -1.36
C ASP A 89 2.43 -13.52 -0.73
N VAL A 90 1.50 -14.01 -1.55
CA VAL A 90 0.32 -14.76 -1.06
C VAL A 90 0.71 -16.11 -0.46
N THR A 91 1.73 -16.79 -1.00
CA THR A 91 2.20 -18.06 -0.43
C THR A 91 2.87 -17.91 0.94
N ILE A 92 3.42 -16.73 1.26
CA ILE A 92 3.95 -16.42 2.60
C ILE A 92 2.82 -16.25 3.63
N ILE A 93 1.64 -15.77 3.22
CA ILE A 93 0.49 -15.58 4.12
C ILE A 93 -0.18 -16.91 4.51
N TYR A 94 -0.03 -17.95 3.68
CA TYR A 94 -0.65 -19.27 3.88
C TYR A 94 0.21 -20.30 4.65
N ASN A 95 1.46 -19.97 5.00
CA ASN A 95 2.37 -20.85 5.77
C ASN A 95 2.46 -20.44 7.25
#